data_AF-R2QYI8-F1
#
_entry.id   AF-R2QYI8-F1
#
_cell.length_a   1.000
_cell.length_b   1.000
_cell.length_c   1.000
_cell.angle_alpha   90.00
_cell.angle_beta   90.00
_cell.angle_gamma   90.00
#
_symmetry.space_group_name_H-M   'P 1'
#
loop_
_entity.id
_entity.type
_entity.pdbx_description
1 polymer ?
#
loop_
_entity_poly.entity_id
_entity_poly.type
_entity_poly.pdbx_seq_one_letter_code
_entity_poly.pdbx_strand_id
1 'polypeptide(L)'
;MKKKLLGITLLTIISLNITSVNASESQENTSETAVSVTDSSETAPSSEEANQTAEEVIEEEGNDVADLSQLDTTDGTVSMPRGRSDIYQSIQPYASLPSVSATNNNTPSKSFIDISSHNGNLTVANFQKMKEYGLTGVVVKLTEATSYTNPYAQSQINNAQAAGMKVSAYHYSWFTTDAQAAAEADYFAATAKRFGLSTSTVMVNDIEEPNIAGKSDHTTNSRAFENRLKALGYGNVRHYIGLHWLNSGLINGNTIGNKNIWVAAYPYTLSTTNLYTQYGAWQWSSQFSFPGISGNFDINADYTSIFSNPTTTPPADSVQMYRLYNPNSGEHFYTQNVAEKNNLISKGWRDEGIGWNAPTSGNPVYRLYNPNAGDHHYTLHASEKDHLVKVGWRYEGVGWSSGGANMLHRLYNPNAKAGAHHYTLNSYEKDNLVKHGWRYEGLAWYAK
;
A
#
# COMPACT_ATOMS: atom_id res chain seq x y z
N MET A 1 57.24 -29.93 4.91
CA MET A 1 57.44 -30.62 3.62
C MET A 1 56.31 -31.61 3.39
N LYS A 2 55.88 -31.74 2.12
CA LYS A 2 54.97 -32.74 1.53
C LYS A 2 53.46 -32.50 1.63
N LYS A 3 52.96 -31.90 0.53
CA LYS A 3 51.61 -32.01 -0.03
C LYS A 3 51.19 -33.48 -0.18
N LYS A 4 49.90 -33.77 0.01
CA LYS A 4 49.18 -34.79 -0.77
C LYS A 4 47.79 -34.27 -1.13
N LEU A 5 47.51 -34.41 -2.41
CA LEU A 5 46.31 -34.10 -3.17
C LEU A 5 45.59 -35.44 -3.43
N LEU A 6 44.27 -35.51 -3.24
CA LEU A 6 43.31 -36.51 -3.76
C LEU A 6 41.94 -35.84 -3.49
N GLY A 7 41.02 -35.53 -4.41
CA GLY A 7 40.61 -36.22 -5.63
C GLY A 7 39.31 -36.96 -5.35
N ILE A 8 38.13 -36.38 -5.67
CA ILE A 8 36.80 -37.03 -5.82
C ILE A 8 35.93 -36.07 -6.67
N THR A 9 35.79 -36.31 -7.98
CA THR A 9 34.70 -37.00 -8.69
C THR A 9 33.44 -36.15 -8.91
N LEU A 10 33.29 -35.75 -10.18
CA LEU A 10 32.15 -35.07 -10.80
C LEU A 10 31.02 -36.09 -11.04
N LEU A 11 29.77 -35.77 -10.69
CA LEU A 11 28.60 -36.53 -11.14
C LEU A 11 27.60 -35.59 -11.83
N THR A 12 27.51 -35.77 -13.14
CA THR A 12 26.57 -35.13 -14.08
C THR A 12 25.23 -35.86 -13.98
N ILE A 13 24.12 -35.13 -13.82
CA ILE A 13 22.77 -35.69 -14.01
C ILE A 13 22.07 -34.96 -15.16
N ILE A 14 21.55 -35.81 -16.04
CA ILE A 14 20.97 -35.61 -17.36
C ILE A 14 19.57 -35.02 -17.26
N SER A 15 19.29 -34.01 -18.10
CA SER A 15 17.96 -33.50 -18.38
C SER A 15 17.17 -34.48 -19.26
N LEU A 16 15.92 -34.78 -18.92
CA LEU A 16 14.99 -35.48 -19.80
C LEU A 16 13.75 -34.60 -20.06
N ASN A 17 13.63 -34.15 -21.31
CA ASN A 17 12.41 -33.60 -21.89
C ASN A 17 11.47 -34.75 -22.24
N ILE A 18 10.19 -34.62 -21.95
CA ILE A 18 9.14 -35.45 -22.55
C ILE A 18 8.08 -34.53 -23.15
N THR A 19 8.04 -34.51 -24.48
CA THR A 19 6.93 -34.11 -25.32
C THR A 19 5.91 -35.24 -25.41
N SER A 20 4.62 -34.92 -25.41
CA SER A 20 3.57 -35.80 -25.95
C SER A 20 2.60 -34.99 -26.80
N VAL A 21 2.36 -35.48 -28.01
CA VAL A 21 1.44 -34.97 -29.04
C VAL A 21 0.51 -36.12 -29.46
N ASN A 22 -0.68 -35.73 -29.96
CA ASN A 22 -1.73 -36.46 -30.67
C ASN A 22 -2.75 -37.24 -29.82
N ALA A 23 -4.03 -37.38 -30.19
CA ALA A 23 -4.94 -36.73 -31.16
C ALA A 23 -6.31 -37.44 -30.97
N SER A 24 -7.45 -36.78 -31.20
CA SER A 24 -8.61 -37.43 -31.83
C SER A 24 -9.58 -36.42 -32.46
N GLU A 25 -9.94 -36.73 -33.71
CA GLU A 25 -11.13 -36.35 -34.49
C GLU A 25 -12.43 -36.68 -33.70
N SER A 26 -13.68 -36.29 -34.04
CA SER A 26 -14.37 -35.63 -35.16
C SER A 26 -15.79 -35.27 -34.66
N GLN A 27 -16.48 -34.29 -35.25
CA GLN A 27 -17.72 -34.49 -36.03
C GLN A 27 -18.43 -33.17 -36.38
N GLU A 28 -18.95 -33.18 -37.61
CA GLU A 28 -19.73 -32.18 -38.35
C GLU A 28 -21.08 -31.85 -37.69
N ASN A 29 -21.64 -30.66 -37.93
CA ASN A 29 -22.82 -30.48 -38.80
C ASN A 29 -23.23 -29.00 -38.98
N THR A 30 -23.43 -28.59 -40.24
CA THR A 30 -24.53 -27.75 -40.83
C THR A 30 -24.95 -26.42 -40.16
N SER A 31 -25.37 -25.34 -40.83
CA SER A 31 -25.71 -25.08 -42.24
C SER A 31 -25.79 -23.55 -42.48
N GLU A 32 -25.38 -23.19 -43.69
CA GLU A 32 -25.83 -22.15 -44.63
C GLU A 32 -26.50 -20.84 -44.17
N THR A 33 -25.86 -19.79 -44.68
CA THR A 33 -26.30 -18.41 -44.92
C THR A 33 -27.42 -18.33 -45.98
N ALA A 34 -28.36 -17.40 -45.81
CA ALA A 34 -29.13 -16.82 -46.91
C ALA A 34 -29.32 -15.31 -46.69
N VAL A 35 -29.33 -14.59 -47.81
CA VAL A 35 -29.03 -13.17 -48.02
C VAL A 35 -30.30 -12.38 -48.39
N SER A 36 -30.19 -11.05 -48.31
CA SER A 36 -30.88 -9.97 -49.07
C SER A 36 -32.01 -9.24 -48.33
N VAL A 37 -31.96 -7.92 -48.03
CA VAL A 37 -31.69 -6.64 -48.76
C VAL A 37 -33.01 -5.92 -49.09
N THR A 38 -32.97 -4.58 -48.96
CA THR A 38 -33.89 -3.50 -49.40
C THR A 38 -34.92 -3.00 -48.39
N ASP A 39 -35.34 -1.74 -48.35
CA ASP A 39 -34.77 -0.41 -48.67
C ASP A 39 -35.86 0.62 -48.26
N SER A 40 -35.43 1.78 -47.74
CA SER A 40 -36.03 3.12 -47.78
C SER A 40 -37.56 3.36 -47.83
N SER A 41 -38.05 4.28 -46.98
CA SER A 41 -38.36 5.66 -47.43
C SER A 41 -39.03 6.53 -46.34
N GLU A 42 -38.64 7.80 -46.36
CA GLU A 42 -39.09 8.95 -45.57
C GLU A 42 -40.54 9.37 -45.91
N THR A 43 -41.24 10.03 -44.97
CA THR A 43 -41.74 11.43 -45.12
C THR A 43 -42.59 11.90 -43.93
N ALA A 44 -42.23 13.08 -43.39
CA ALA A 44 -43.11 14.02 -42.67
C ALA A 44 -43.78 14.97 -43.72
N PRO A 45 -44.64 15.99 -43.43
CA PRO A 45 -44.81 16.75 -42.17
C PRO A 45 -46.24 17.34 -41.88
N SER A 46 -46.31 18.25 -40.89
CA SER A 46 -47.29 19.37 -40.72
C SER A 46 -48.62 19.05 -40.02
N SER A 47 -49.28 19.87 -39.19
CA SER A 47 -49.01 21.05 -38.34
C SER A 47 -50.36 21.44 -37.70
N GLU A 48 -50.30 22.25 -36.63
CA GLU A 48 -51.35 23.13 -36.06
C GLU A 48 -52.19 22.68 -34.84
N GLU A 49 -52.13 23.60 -33.86
CA GLU A 49 -52.80 23.78 -32.57
C GLU A 49 -54.32 24.05 -32.77
N ALA A 50 -55.24 24.12 -31.80
CA ALA A 50 -55.20 24.41 -30.37
C ALA A 50 -56.56 23.99 -29.72
N ASN A 51 -56.55 23.70 -28.42
CA ASN A 51 -57.21 24.52 -27.36
C ASN A 51 -57.88 23.71 -26.22
N GLN A 52 -57.33 23.94 -25.01
CA GLN A 52 -57.93 23.98 -23.66
C GLN A 52 -58.85 22.85 -23.15
N THR A 53 -58.45 22.20 -22.05
CA THR A 53 -58.89 22.58 -20.69
C THR A 53 -58.01 21.90 -19.63
N ALA A 54 -57.72 22.66 -18.57
CA ALA A 54 -56.79 22.34 -17.50
C ALA A 54 -57.42 21.44 -16.43
N GLU A 55 -56.62 20.52 -15.88
CA GLU A 55 -56.76 20.04 -14.51
C GLU A 55 -55.35 19.87 -13.92
N GLU A 56 -55.20 20.43 -12.73
CA GLU A 56 -53.99 20.83 -12.03
C GLU A 56 -53.38 19.63 -11.27
N VAL A 57 -52.12 19.30 -11.54
CA VAL A 57 -51.30 18.42 -10.69
C VAL A 57 -49.99 19.14 -10.41
N ILE A 58 -49.69 19.27 -9.13
CA ILE A 58 -48.59 20.01 -8.52
C ILE A 58 -47.23 19.47 -9.02
N GLU A 59 -46.45 20.32 -9.70
CA GLU A 59 -45.02 20.13 -9.91
C GLU A 59 -44.25 20.92 -8.83
N GLU A 60 -43.45 20.23 -8.01
CA GLU A 60 -42.40 20.87 -7.22
C GLU A 60 -41.18 21.16 -8.12
N GLU A 61 -40.68 22.39 -8.01
CA GLU A 61 -39.67 23.00 -8.85
C GLU A 61 -38.31 22.27 -8.81
N GLY A 62 -37.80 22.02 -10.02
CA GLY A 62 -36.49 22.47 -10.50
C GLY A 62 -35.35 22.58 -9.49
N ASN A 63 -34.51 21.55 -9.47
CA ASN A 63 -33.18 21.53 -8.89
C ASN A 63 -32.32 22.66 -9.50
N ASP A 64 -31.89 23.63 -8.70
CA ASP A 64 -30.85 24.61 -9.05
C ASP A 64 -29.55 23.87 -9.36
N VAL A 65 -29.29 23.63 -10.65
CA VAL A 65 -28.00 23.12 -11.11
C VAL A 65 -27.01 24.27 -11.08
N ALA A 66 -26.23 24.36 -10.01
CA ALA A 66 -25.11 25.29 -9.94
C ALA A 66 -24.20 25.12 -11.17
N ASP A 67 -23.87 26.22 -11.85
CA ASP A 67 -22.92 26.25 -12.95
C ASP A 67 -21.52 25.85 -12.43
N LEU A 68 -21.17 24.57 -12.57
CA LEU A 68 -19.90 23.98 -12.13
C LEU A 68 -18.65 24.52 -12.87
N SER A 69 -18.82 25.49 -13.78
CA SER A 69 -17.72 26.19 -14.46
C SER A 69 -17.08 27.31 -13.62
N GLN A 70 -17.71 27.71 -12.51
CA GLN A 70 -17.24 28.79 -11.63
C GLN A 70 -17.31 28.37 -10.16
N LEU A 71 -16.28 28.74 -9.39
CA LEU A 71 -16.24 28.58 -7.93
C LEU A 71 -16.17 29.96 -7.28
N ASP A 72 -17.15 30.26 -6.44
CA ASP A 72 -17.12 31.43 -5.58
C ASP A 72 -16.22 31.18 -4.37
N THR A 73 -15.23 32.05 -4.20
CA THR A 73 -14.36 32.08 -3.02
C THR A 73 -14.52 33.41 -2.28
N THR A 74 -14.00 33.50 -1.05
CA THR A 74 -13.97 34.77 -0.28
C THR A 74 -13.23 35.90 -0.99
N ASP A 75 -12.43 35.58 -2.02
CA ASP A 75 -11.65 36.51 -2.83
C ASP A 75 -12.19 36.69 -4.27
N GLY A 76 -13.39 36.15 -4.58
CA GLY A 76 -14.10 36.31 -5.86
C GLY A 76 -14.38 35.01 -6.63
N THR A 77 -15.05 35.14 -7.78
CA THR A 77 -15.38 34.05 -8.72
C THR A 77 -14.14 33.62 -9.50
N VAL A 78 -13.79 32.34 -9.41
CA VAL A 78 -12.69 31.74 -10.18
C VAL A 78 -13.25 30.82 -11.26
N SER A 79 -12.90 31.07 -12.52
CA SER A 79 -13.25 30.21 -13.65
C SER A 79 -12.41 28.93 -13.62
N MET A 80 -13.06 27.77 -13.68
CA MET A 80 -12.40 26.47 -13.57
C MET A 80 -12.11 25.85 -14.97
N PRO A 81 -10.96 25.20 -15.17
CA PRO A 81 -10.60 24.59 -16.46
C PRO A 81 -11.52 23.43 -16.88
N ARG A 82 -11.66 23.20 -18.20
CA ARG A 82 -12.36 22.05 -18.78
C ARG A 82 -11.53 20.76 -18.67
N GLY A 83 -12.19 19.62 -18.46
CA GLY A 83 -11.57 18.28 -18.50
C GLY A 83 -11.05 17.75 -17.15
N ARG A 84 -11.52 18.29 -16.02
CA ARG A 84 -11.11 17.82 -14.68
C ARG A 84 -11.65 16.40 -14.42
N SER A 85 -10.83 15.50 -13.88
CA SER A 85 -11.27 14.14 -13.54
C SER A 85 -12.44 14.13 -12.54
N ASP A 86 -12.57 15.16 -11.70
CA ASP A 86 -13.64 15.27 -10.70
C ASP A 86 -15.03 15.54 -11.29
N ILE A 87 -15.09 15.91 -12.57
CA ILE A 87 -16.33 16.16 -13.33
C ILE A 87 -16.80 14.87 -14.02
N TYR A 88 -15.90 13.91 -14.27
CA TYR A 88 -16.28 12.63 -14.83
C TYR A 88 -16.69 11.68 -13.71
N GLN A 89 -18.01 11.54 -13.49
CA GLN A 89 -18.50 10.28 -12.91
C GLN A 89 -18.02 9.17 -13.82
N SER A 90 -17.03 8.40 -13.38
CA SER A 90 -16.55 7.23 -14.11
C SER A 90 -17.74 6.31 -14.37
N ILE A 91 -18.27 6.29 -15.59
CA ILE A 91 -19.21 5.25 -16.03
C ILE A 91 -18.38 4.00 -16.32
N GLN A 92 -17.82 3.42 -15.25
CA GLN A 92 -17.51 2.00 -15.21
C GLN A 92 -18.78 1.33 -14.68
N PRO A 93 -19.28 0.24 -15.29
CA PRO A 93 -20.51 -0.39 -14.82
C PRO A 93 -20.31 -1.00 -13.42
N TYR A 94 -20.55 -0.17 -12.39
CA TYR A 94 -20.47 -0.50 -10.96
C TYR A 94 -21.35 -1.69 -10.57
N ALA A 95 -22.35 -2.04 -11.39
CA ALA A 95 -23.31 -3.11 -11.15
C ALA A 95 -22.70 -4.52 -10.98
N SER A 96 -21.41 -4.72 -11.29
CA SER A 96 -20.72 -6.02 -11.15
C SER A 96 -19.71 -6.11 -10.01
N LEU A 97 -19.28 -4.99 -9.41
CA LEU A 97 -18.32 -5.03 -8.30
C LEU A 97 -19.05 -5.22 -6.97
N PRO A 98 -18.56 -6.11 -6.09
CA PRO A 98 -19.20 -6.29 -4.79
C PRO A 98 -19.04 -5.02 -3.94
N SER A 99 -20.17 -4.51 -3.41
CA SER A 99 -20.13 -3.54 -2.31
C SER A 99 -19.64 -4.23 -1.04
N VAL A 100 -18.71 -3.60 -0.33
CA VAL A 100 -18.02 -4.21 0.81
C VAL A 100 -18.12 -3.30 2.02
N SER A 101 -18.74 -3.79 3.10
CA SER A 101 -18.72 -3.10 4.40
C SER A 101 -17.43 -3.40 5.16
N ALA A 102 -16.93 -2.43 5.92
CA ALA A 102 -15.77 -2.61 6.80
C ALA A 102 -15.96 -3.69 7.88
N THR A 103 -17.19 -4.04 8.21
CA THR A 103 -17.55 -5.14 9.11
C THR A 103 -17.38 -6.53 8.48
N ASN A 104 -17.19 -6.62 7.16
CA ASN A 104 -16.92 -7.88 6.49
C ASN A 104 -15.47 -8.32 6.78
N ASN A 105 -15.33 -9.54 7.30
CA ASN A 105 -14.04 -10.16 7.63
C ASN A 105 -13.54 -11.12 6.54
N ASN A 106 -14.37 -11.48 5.55
CA ASN A 106 -13.96 -12.24 4.38
C ASN A 106 -13.43 -11.31 3.29
N THR A 107 -12.37 -10.58 3.60
CA THR A 107 -11.74 -9.61 2.70
C THR A 107 -10.22 -9.76 2.72
N PRO A 108 -9.52 -9.26 1.68
CA PRO A 108 -8.10 -9.00 1.77
C PRO A 108 -7.77 -8.01 2.90
N SER A 109 -6.48 -7.74 3.12
CA SER A 109 -6.03 -6.81 4.15
C SER A 109 -6.53 -5.38 3.91
N LYS A 110 -6.98 -4.73 4.99
CA LYS A 110 -7.52 -3.36 5.02
C LYS A 110 -6.49 -2.40 5.63
N SER A 111 -5.48 -2.03 4.85
CA SER A 111 -4.30 -1.29 5.36
C SER A 111 -4.46 0.23 5.28
N PHE A 112 -4.92 0.75 4.14
CA PHE A 112 -5.09 2.18 3.91
C PHE A 112 -6.21 2.44 2.89
N ILE A 113 -6.74 3.66 2.90
CA ILE A 113 -7.65 4.17 1.87
C ILE A 113 -6.98 5.25 1.04
N ASP A 114 -7.52 5.53 -0.12
CA ASP A 114 -7.20 6.72 -0.89
C ASP A 114 -8.43 7.59 -1.10
N ILE A 115 -8.24 8.91 -1.07
CA ILE A 115 -9.32 9.90 -1.04
C ILE A 115 -9.00 11.09 -1.92
N SER A 116 -10.06 11.73 -2.41
CA SER A 116 -9.98 12.92 -3.25
C SER A 116 -11.09 13.92 -2.91
N SER A 117 -11.33 14.90 -3.78
CA SER A 117 -12.47 15.80 -3.65
C SER A 117 -13.83 15.07 -3.70
N HIS A 118 -13.91 13.88 -4.31
CA HIS A 118 -15.12 13.07 -4.36
C HIS A 118 -15.60 12.59 -2.98
N ASN A 119 -14.69 12.47 -2.01
CA ASN A 119 -15.04 12.08 -0.65
C ASN A 119 -15.40 13.30 0.23
N GLY A 120 -15.30 14.51 -0.31
CA GLY A 120 -15.52 15.76 0.41
C GLY A 120 -14.59 15.92 1.61
N ASN A 121 -15.05 16.65 2.62
CA ASN A 121 -14.29 16.88 3.84
C ASN A 121 -14.52 15.75 4.86
N LEU A 122 -13.47 14.97 5.15
CA LEU A 122 -13.49 13.96 6.22
C LEU A 122 -12.98 14.55 7.53
N THR A 123 -13.71 14.34 8.62
CA THR A 123 -13.35 14.84 9.95
C THR A 123 -12.30 13.96 10.63
N VAL A 124 -11.66 14.47 11.69
CA VAL A 124 -10.78 13.67 12.57
C VAL A 124 -11.51 12.44 13.13
N ALA A 125 -12.77 12.60 13.53
CA ALA A 125 -13.59 11.51 14.05
C ALA A 125 -13.85 10.42 13.01
N ASN A 126 -14.05 10.79 11.73
CA ASN A 126 -14.18 9.82 10.64
C ASN A 126 -12.91 8.96 10.52
N PHE A 127 -11.74 9.59 10.51
CA PHE A 127 -10.48 8.85 10.46
C PHE A 127 -10.26 8.00 11.71
N GLN A 128 -10.55 8.52 12.90
CA GLN A 128 -10.48 7.72 14.14
C GLN A 128 -11.39 6.48 14.08
N LYS A 129 -12.60 6.62 13.53
CA LYS A 129 -13.53 5.51 13.32
C LYS A 129 -12.98 4.49 12.33
N MET A 130 -12.36 4.93 11.22
CA MET A 130 -11.71 4.04 10.25
C MET A 130 -10.57 3.22 10.90
N LYS A 131 -9.83 3.79 11.87
CA LYS A 131 -8.79 3.05 12.61
C LYS A 131 -9.33 1.87 13.40
N GLU A 132 -10.56 1.95 13.90
CA GLU A 132 -11.21 0.83 14.59
C GLU A 132 -11.37 -0.39 13.67
N TYR A 133 -11.43 -0.17 12.34
CA TYR A 133 -11.48 -1.22 11.32
C TYR A 133 -10.10 -1.65 10.80
N GLY A 134 -9.01 -1.20 11.45
CA GLY A 134 -7.64 -1.60 11.18
C GLY A 134 -6.86 -0.70 10.21
N LEU A 135 -7.48 0.36 9.69
CA LEU A 135 -6.82 1.30 8.78
C LEU A 135 -5.83 2.17 9.54
N THR A 136 -4.64 2.34 8.99
CA THR A 136 -3.59 3.15 9.62
C THR A 136 -2.87 4.06 8.64
N GLY A 137 -3.37 4.16 7.41
CA GLY A 137 -2.85 5.04 6.37
C GLY A 137 -3.95 5.66 5.51
N VAL A 138 -3.63 6.77 4.87
CA VAL A 138 -4.43 7.42 3.84
C VAL A 138 -3.55 8.04 2.76
N VAL A 139 -3.94 7.89 1.49
CA VAL A 139 -3.32 8.60 0.35
C VAL A 139 -4.29 9.67 -0.14
N VAL A 140 -3.87 10.94 -0.16
CA VAL A 140 -4.75 12.07 -0.51
C VAL A 140 -4.41 12.59 -1.91
N LYS A 141 -5.42 12.75 -2.79
CA LYS A 141 -5.23 13.43 -4.08
C LYS A 141 -4.79 14.86 -3.80
N LEU A 142 -3.64 15.26 -4.31
CA LEU A 142 -3.23 16.67 -4.24
C LEU A 142 -3.51 17.41 -5.52
N THR A 143 -3.08 16.84 -6.64
CA THR A 143 -2.96 17.57 -7.90
C THR A 143 -3.30 16.68 -9.08
N GLU A 144 -3.62 17.30 -10.19
CA GLU A 144 -3.83 16.66 -11.48
C GLU A 144 -3.32 17.59 -12.58
N ALA A 145 -2.55 17.01 -13.52
CA ALA A 145 -1.81 17.76 -14.53
C ALA A 145 -1.04 18.96 -13.90
N THR A 146 -1.09 20.14 -14.51
CA THR A 146 -0.43 21.34 -13.96
C THR A 146 -1.41 22.40 -13.49
N SER A 147 -2.69 22.06 -13.35
CA SER A 147 -3.77 23.05 -13.21
C SER A 147 -4.71 22.80 -12.04
N TYR A 148 -4.95 21.54 -11.66
CA TYR A 148 -5.91 21.22 -10.62
C TYR A 148 -5.23 20.96 -9.27
N THR A 149 -5.74 21.58 -8.21
CA THR A 149 -5.42 21.22 -6.82
C THR A 149 -6.71 20.79 -6.12
N ASN A 150 -6.70 19.65 -5.41
CA ASN A 150 -7.86 19.20 -4.64
C ASN A 150 -8.21 20.23 -3.54
N PRO A 151 -9.41 20.82 -3.56
CA PRO A 151 -9.80 21.88 -2.61
C PRO A 151 -9.91 21.38 -1.16
N TYR A 152 -10.13 20.07 -0.96
CA TYR A 152 -10.23 19.46 0.37
C TYR A 152 -8.89 18.91 0.87
N ALA A 153 -7.82 18.93 0.07
CA ALA A 153 -6.58 18.25 0.42
C ALA A 153 -5.98 18.76 1.75
N GLN A 154 -5.95 20.07 1.99
CA GLN A 154 -5.38 20.61 3.23
C GLN A 154 -6.13 20.11 4.47
N SER A 155 -7.46 20.13 4.46
CA SER A 155 -8.26 19.67 5.60
C SER A 155 -8.18 18.14 5.75
N GLN A 156 -8.21 17.39 4.65
CA GLN A 156 -8.03 15.94 4.64
C GLN A 156 -6.68 15.53 5.25
N ILE A 157 -5.59 16.20 4.86
CA ILE A 157 -4.24 15.98 5.40
C ILE A 157 -4.21 16.27 6.90
N ASN A 158 -4.63 17.47 7.30
CA ASN A 158 -4.55 17.90 8.70
C ASN A 158 -5.39 16.99 9.60
N ASN A 159 -6.59 16.62 9.17
CA ASN A 159 -7.49 15.77 9.94
C ASN A 159 -6.98 14.33 10.05
N ALA A 160 -6.41 13.78 8.97
CA ALA A 160 -5.81 12.46 8.99
C ALA A 160 -4.57 12.40 9.89
N GLN A 161 -3.69 13.41 9.81
CA GLN A 161 -2.52 13.53 10.69
C GLN A 161 -2.94 13.65 12.15
N ALA A 162 -3.96 14.47 12.46
CA ALA A 162 -4.49 14.61 13.82
C ALA A 162 -5.12 13.31 14.35
N ALA A 163 -5.68 12.46 13.48
CA ALA A 163 -6.14 11.12 13.83
C ALA A 163 -5.00 10.09 13.99
N GLY A 164 -3.77 10.47 13.67
CA GLY A 164 -2.58 9.60 13.71
C GLY A 164 -2.49 8.61 12.54
N MET A 165 -3.12 8.92 11.40
CA MET A 165 -2.93 8.17 10.16
C MET A 165 -1.58 8.50 9.53
N LYS A 166 -0.99 7.52 8.84
CA LYS A 166 0.11 7.80 7.91
C LYS A 166 -0.44 8.49 6.67
N VAL A 167 0.00 9.72 6.41
CA VAL A 167 -0.45 10.49 5.25
C VAL A 167 0.54 10.39 4.10
N SER A 168 0.03 9.99 2.95
CA SER A 168 0.69 10.00 1.65
C SER A 168 -0.11 10.88 0.68
N ALA A 169 0.47 11.17 -0.49
CA ALA A 169 -0.17 12.02 -1.49
C ALA A 169 -0.09 11.39 -2.87
N TYR A 170 -1.09 11.63 -3.73
CA TYR A 170 -1.04 11.24 -5.14
C TYR A 170 -1.33 12.38 -6.11
N HIS A 171 -0.82 12.20 -7.32
CA HIS A 171 -0.92 13.10 -8.46
C HIS A 171 -1.49 12.35 -9.66
N TYR A 172 -2.63 12.80 -10.20
CA TYR A 172 -3.24 12.21 -11.39
C TYR A 172 -2.58 12.75 -12.66
N SER A 173 -1.88 11.87 -13.37
CA SER A 173 -0.91 12.25 -14.41
C SER A 173 -1.51 12.30 -15.82
N TRP A 174 -1.12 13.32 -16.58
CA TRP A 174 -1.55 13.53 -17.98
C TRP A 174 -0.38 13.60 -18.98
N PHE A 175 0.84 13.38 -18.52
CA PHE A 175 2.03 13.54 -19.35
C PHE A 175 2.17 12.46 -20.44
N THR A 176 2.68 12.86 -21.61
CA THR A 176 3.11 11.96 -22.70
C THR A 176 4.58 12.20 -23.09
N THR A 177 5.27 13.06 -22.36
CA THR A 177 6.67 13.44 -22.58
C THR A 177 7.38 13.64 -21.25
N ASP A 178 8.70 13.51 -21.23
CA ASP A 178 9.51 13.74 -20.02
C ASP A 178 9.42 15.18 -19.52
N ALA A 179 9.24 16.15 -20.43
CA ALA A 179 9.08 17.56 -20.08
C ALA A 179 7.75 17.81 -19.36
N GLN A 180 6.65 17.21 -19.82
CA GLN A 180 5.36 17.27 -19.12
C GLN A 180 5.44 16.56 -17.78
N ALA A 181 6.05 15.38 -17.72
CA ALA A 181 6.25 14.63 -16.49
C ALA A 181 7.04 15.45 -15.45
N ALA A 182 8.07 16.17 -15.87
CA ALA A 182 8.82 17.07 -14.99
C ALA A 182 7.97 18.27 -14.52
N ALA A 183 7.16 18.87 -15.40
CA ALA A 183 6.29 19.99 -15.05
C ALA A 183 5.19 19.60 -14.05
N GLU A 184 4.59 18.42 -14.23
CA GLU A 184 3.59 17.85 -13.32
C GLU A 184 4.22 17.52 -11.95
N ALA A 185 5.43 16.95 -11.94
CA ALA A 185 6.19 16.71 -10.71
C ALA A 185 6.52 18.02 -9.95
N ASP A 186 6.88 19.10 -10.66
CA ASP A 186 7.12 20.42 -10.08
C ASP A 186 5.86 20.96 -9.39
N TYR A 187 4.72 20.88 -10.06
CA TYR A 187 3.44 21.33 -9.54
C TYR A 187 3.00 20.52 -8.31
N PHE A 188 3.18 19.20 -8.36
CA PHE A 188 2.88 18.30 -7.25
C PHE A 188 3.75 18.57 -6.02
N ALA A 189 5.08 18.70 -6.21
CA ALA A 189 6.01 18.98 -5.13
C ALA A 189 5.79 20.38 -4.51
N ALA A 190 5.52 21.39 -5.33
CA ALA A 190 5.20 22.74 -4.86
C ALA A 190 3.92 22.73 -4.00
N THR A 191 2.91 21.98 -4.42
CA THR A 191 1.64 21.83 -3.67
C THR A 191 1.85 21.06 -2.37
N ALA A 192 2.60 19.96 -2.40
CA ALA A 192 2.93 19.19 -1.20
C ALA A 192 3.67 20.05 -0.16
N LYS A 193 4.65 20.84 -0.60
CA LYS A 193 5.37 21.81 0.24
C LYS A 193 4.42 22.86 0.82
N ARG A 194 3.52 23.43 -0.01
CA ARG A 194 2.53 24.42 0.42
C ARG A 194 1.60 23.87 1.51
N PHE A 195 1.23 22.59 1.42
CA PHE A 195 0.38 21.93 2.41
C PHE A 195 1.13 21.35 3.62
N GLY A 196 2.44 21.62 3.73
CA GLY A 196 3.25 21.23 4.90
C GLY A 196 3.64 19.74 4.93
N LEU A 197 3.54 19.02 3.81
CA LEU A 197 4.01 17.64 3.73
C LEU A 197 5.54 17.59 3.71
N SER A 198 6.11 16.74 4.57
CA SER A 198 7.56 16.58 4.67
C SER A 198 8.15 15.90 3.43
N THR A 199 9.45 16.07 3.20
CA THR A 199 10.17 15.40 2.10
C THR A 199 10.21 13.87 2.22
N SER A 200 9.88 13.34 3.41
CA SER A 200 9.70 11.90 3.65
C SER A 200 8.31 11.38 3.28
N THR A 201 7.35 12.25 2.94
CA THR A 201 6.01 11.85 2.49
C THR A 201 6.11 10.98 1.23
N VAL A 202 5.28 9.95 1.16
CA VAL A 202 5.18 9.11 -0.03
C VAL A 202 4.40 9.87 -1.10
N MET A 203 5.01 10.01 -2.27
CA MET A 203 4.49 10.74 -3.41
C MET A 203 4.14 9.74 -4.51
N VAL A 204 2.86 9.63 -4.85
CA VAL A 204 2.36 8.64 -5.81
C VAL A 204 2.09 9.31 -7.16
N ASN A 205 2.70 8.79 -8.22
CA ASN A 205 2.30 9.04 -9.60
C ASN A 205 1.13 8.10 -9.93
N ASP A 206 -0.05 8.65 -10.16
CA ASP A 206 -1.24 7.93 -10.62
C ASP A 206 -1.31 8.05 -12.16
N ILE A 207 -0.89 6.98 -12.84
CA ILE A 207 -0.75 6.93 -14.30
C ILE A 207 -1.77 5.95 -14.90
N GLU A 208 -2.96 6.48 -15.17
CA GLU A 208 -4.06 5.66 -15.69
C GLU A 208 -5.00 6.37 -16.67
N GLU A 209 -4.73 7.64 -16.99
CA GLU A 209 -5.60 8.45 -17.84
C GLU A 209 -5.86 7.79 -19.20
N PRO A 210 -7.12 7.42 -19.51
CA PRO A 210 -7.45 6.72 -20.75
C PRO A 210 -7.03 7.49 -22.01
N ASN A 211 -7.08 8.82 -21.98
CA ASN A 211 -6.73 9.66 -23.12
C ASN A 211 -5.24 9.70 -23.43
N ILE A 212 -4.34 9.24 -22.55
CA ILE A 212 -2.90 9.17 -22.83
C ILE A 212 -2.44 7.72 -23.07
N ALA A 213 -3.28 6.73 -22.79
CA ALA A 213 -2.96 5.31 -22.95
C ALA A 213 -2.40 5.00 -24.36
N GLY A 214 -1.22 4.41 -24.41
CA GLY A 214 -0.55 4.02 -25.66
C GLY A 214 -0.01 5.17 -26.52
N LYS A 215 -0.08 6.42 -26.06
CA LYS A 215 0.39 7.60 -26.82
C LYS A 215 1.87 7.95 -26.60
N SER A 216 2.54 7.31 -25.64
CA SER A 216 3.97 7.51 -25.38
C SER A 216 4.58 6.31 -24.64
N ASP A 217 5.88 6.35 -24.40
CA ASP A 217 6.54 5.46 -23.44
C ASP A 217 6.30 5.94 -22.01
N HIS A 218 5.18 5.47 -21.44
CA HIS A 218 4.78 5.78 -20.07
C HIS A 218 5.73 5.24 -19.01
N THR A 219 6.58 4.26 -19.35
CA THR A 219 7.64 3.80 -18.45
C THR A 219 8.69 4.89 -18.30
N THR A 220 9.21 5.40 -19.42
CA THR A 220 10.22 6.46 -19.43
C THR A 220 9.68 7.75 -18.82
N ASN A 221 8.47 8.16 -19.19
CA ASN A 221 7.87 9.39 -18.65
C ASN A 221 7.61 9.28 -17.13
N SER A 222 7.15 8.12 -16.64
CA SER A 222 6.99 7.90 -15.19
C SER A 222 8.31 7.93 -14.43
N ARG A 223 9.42 7.44 -15.02
CA ARG A 223 10.76 7.58 -14.44
C ARG A 223 11.25 9.03 -14.45
N ALA A 224 10.91 9.81 -15.47
CA ALA A 224 11.22 11.25 -15.51
C ALA A 224 10.49 12.01 -14.38
N PHE A 225 9.21 11.74 -14.16
CA PHE A 225 8.43 12.26 -13.03
C PHE A 225 9.08 11.90 -11.69
N GLU A 226 9.41 10.61 -11.48
CA GLU A 226 10.06 10.13 -10.26
C GLU A 226 11.41 10.82 -10.02
N ASN A 227 12.26 10.88 -11.05
CA ASN A 227 13.58 11.51 -10.96
C ASN A 227 13.45 13.01 -10.64
N ARG A 228 12.43 13.67 -11.19
CA ARG A 228 12.17 15.08 -10.89
C ARG A 228 11.75 15.28 -9.43
N LEU A 229 10.83 14.48 -8.90
CA LEU A 229 10.47 14.53 -7.47
C LEU A 229 11.67 14.29 -6.55
N LYS A 230 12.52 13.31 -6.88
CA LYS A 230 13.76 13.04 -6.13
C LYS A 230 14.70 14.24 -6.13
N ALA A 231 14.86 14.91 -7.28
CA ALA A 231 15.68 16.12 -7.38
C ALA A 231 15.12 17.29 -6.55
N LEU A 232 13.80 17.33 -6.34
CA LEU A 232 13.13 18.32 -5.48
C LEU A 232 13.12 17.93 -3.99
N GLY A 233 13.72 16.79 -3.63
CA GLY A 233 13.87 16.30 -2.25
C GLY A 233 12.82 15.27 -1.82
N TYR A 234 11.82 14.96 -2.64
CA TYR A 234 10.80 13.94 -2.36
C TYR A 234 11.26 12.57 -2.87
N GLY A 235 12.00 11.85 -2.03
CA GLY A 235 12.65 10.58 -2.40
C GLY A 235 11.74 9.35 -2.46
N ASN A 236 10.61 9.39 -1.75
CA ASN A 236 9.71 8.26 -1.55
C ASN A 236 8.62 8.22 -2.63
N VAL A 237 9.00 7.94 -3.87
CA VAL A 237 8.06 7.92 -5.01
C VAL A 237 7.48 6.52 -5.22
N ARG A 238 6.18 6.42 -5.45
CA ARG A 238 5.46 5.19 -5.83
C ARG A 238 4.61 5.43 -7.07
N HIS A 239 4.19 4.37 -7.73
CA HIS A 239 3.35 4.44 -8.93
C HIS A 239 2.07 3.67 -8.72
N TYR A 240 0.94 4.35 -8.80
CA TYR A 240 -0.35 3.71 -8.88
C TYR A 240 -0.64 3.38 -10.36
N ILE A 241 -0.98 2.12 -10.63
CA ILE A 241 -1.11 1.60 -12.00
C ILE A 241 -2.22 0.54 -12.03
N GLY A 242 -3.19 0.69 -12.94
CA GLY A 242 -4.17 -0.35 -13.23
C GLY A 242 -3.52 -1.61 -13.79
N LEU A 243 -3.92 -2.80 -13.33
CA LEU A 243 -3.34 -4.09 -13.78
C LEU A 243 -3.38 -4.26 -15.31
N HIS A 244 -4.41 -3.74 -15.98
CA HIS A 244 -4.51 -3.74 -17.43
C HIS A 244 -3.34 -3.00 -18.11
N TRP A 245 -2.88 -1.87 -17.57
CA TRP A 245 -1.74 -1.13 -18.14
C TRP A 245 -0.44 -1.94 -18.08
N LEU A 246 -0.26 -2.74 -17.02
CA LEU A 246 0.89 -3.63 -16.86
C LEU A 246 0.82 -4.81 -17.83
N ASN A 247 -0.33 -5.49 -17.89
CA ASN A 247 -0.50 -6.69 -18.71
C ASN A 247 -0.52 -6.39 -20.21
N SER A 248 -1.02 -5.22 -20.60
CA SER A 248 -1.07 -4.76 -22.00
C SER A 248 0.24 -4.10 -22.46
N GLY A 249 1.27 -4.05 -21.60
CA GLY A 249 2.57 -3.48 -21.95
C GLY A 249 2.59 -1.96 -22.12
N LEU A 250 1.55 -1.25 -21.66
CA LEU A 250 1.50 0.22 -21.68
C LEU A 250 2.54 0.83 -20.74
N ILE A 251 2.90 0.11 -19.67
CA ILE A 251 3.97 0.48 -18.74
C ILE A 251 4.69 -0.78 -18.24
N ASN A 252 6.01 -0.72 -18.13
CA ASN A 252 6.84 -1.86 -17.74
C ASN A 252 7.13 -1.85 -16.23
N GLY A 253 6.43 -2.72 -15.49
CA GLY A 253 6.59 -2.81 -14.04
C GLY A 253 7.98 -3.23 -13.57
N ASN A 254 8.72 -4.03 -14.35
CA ASN A 254 10.09 -4.43 -13.99
C ASN A 254 11.06 -3.24 -14.02
N THR A 255 10.88 -2.32 -14.97
CA THR A 255 11.69 -1.10 -15.08
C THR A 255 11.35 -0.06 -14.00
N ILE A 256 10.07 0.05 -13.62
CA ILE A 256 9.62 0.86 -12.47
C ILE A 256 10.08 0.23 -11.14
N GLY A 257 10.18 -1.09 -11.11
CA GLY A 257 10.40 -1.91 -9.92
C GLY A 257 9.07 -2.29 -9.29
N ASN A 258 8.71 -3.57 -9.33
CA ASN A 258 7.38 -4.04 -8.90
C ASN A 258 7.01 -3.62 -7.48
N LYS A 259 7.98 -3.57 -6.55
CA LYS A 259 7.74 -3.13 -5.16
C LYS A 259 7.49 -1.62 -5.00
N ASN A 260 7.71 -0.83 -6.04
CA ASN A 260 7.33 0.58 -6.10
C ASN A 260 5.91 0.79 -6.66
N ILE A 261 5.23 -0.28 -7.07
CA ILE A 261 3.91 -0.21 -7.69
C ILE A 261 2.83 -0.49 -6.64
N TRP A 262 1.81 0.36 -6.65
CA TRP A 262 0.51 0.14 -6.03
C TRP A 262 -0.46 -0.22 -7.16
N VAL A 263 -0.83 -1.49 -7.27
CA VAL A 263 -1.62 -1.98 -8.41
C VAL A 263 -3.12 -1.89 -8.13
N ALA A 264 -3.93 -1.52 -9.11
CA ALA A 264 -5.39 -1.63 -9.02
C ALA A 264 -5.92 -2.84 -9.78
N ALA A 265 -6.70 -3.70 -9.10
CA ALA A 265 -7.39 -4.84 -9.67
C ALA A 265 -8.49 -5.35 -8.74
N TYR A 266 -9.74 -5.34 -9.18
CA TYR A 266 -10.88 -5.64 -8.31
C TYR A 266 -11.40 -7.05 -8.55
N PRO A 267 -11.39 -7.95 -7.55
CA PRO A 267 -11.93 -9.28 -7.70
C PRO A 267 -13.46 -9.25 -7.66
N TYR A 268 -14.11 -10.00 -8.56
CA TYR A 268 -15.57 -10.17 -8.55
C TYR A 268 -16.06 -10.98 -7.34
N THR A 269 -15.21 -11.83 -6.76
CA THR A 269 -15.52 -12.65 -5.59
C THR A 269 -14.52 -12.39 -4.49
N LEU A 270 -15.01 -12.04 -3.30
CA LEU A 270 -14.16 -11.74 -2.15
C LEU A 270 -13.66 -13.01 -1.46
N SER A 271 -12.42 -12.94 -0.99
CA SER A 271 -11.82 -13.93 -0.10
C SER A 271 -10.85 -13.22 0.84
N THR A 272 -10.35 -13.94 1.85
CA THR A 272 -9.28 -13.46 2.73
C THR A 272 -7.90 -13.43 2.07
N THR A 273 -7.78 -13.84 0.80
CA THR A 273 -6.49 -13.96 0.10
C THR A 273 -6.00 -12.59 -0.40
N ASN A 274 -4.76 -12.24 -0.04
CA ASN A 274 -4.03 -11.14 -0.65
C ASN A 274 -3.45 -11.58 -2.01
N LEU A 275 -3.86 -10.90 -3.08
CA LEU A 275 -3.38 -11.14 -4.45
C LEU A 275 -2.33 -10.10 -4.84
N TYR A 276 -1.68 -10.32 -5.99
CA TYR A 276 -0.71 -9.38 -6.57
C TYR A 276 0.44 -8.97 -5.63
N THR A 277 0.83 -9.89 -4.74
CA THR A 277 1.83 -9.66 -3.69
C THR A 277 3.25 -9.45 -4.23
N GLN A 278 3.49 -9.62 -5.53
CA GLN A 278 4.73 -9.19 -6.18
C GLN A 278 4.90 -7.66 -6.18
N TYR A 279 3.80 -6.90 -6.09
CA TYR A 279 3.83 -5.44 -6.03
C TYR A 279 3.97 -4.92 -4.60
N GLY A 280 4.03 -3.59 -4.44
CA GLY A 280 4.19 -2.92 -3.15
C GLY A 280 2.89 -2.77 -2.37
N ALA A 281 1.78 -2.56 -3.08
CA ALA A 281 0.43 -2.47 -2.53
C ALA A 281 -0.61 -2.89 -3.59
N TRP A 282 -1.84 -3.15 -3.15
CA TRP A 282 -2.96 -3.57 -4.01
C TRP A 282 -4.26 -2.86 -3.62
N GLN A 283 -4.83 -2.07 -4.53
CA GLN A 283 -6.21 -1.58 -4.44
C GLN A 283 -7.16 -2.68 -4.92
N TRP A 284 -7.94 -3.22 -3.99
CA TRP A 284 -8.77 -4.41 -4.25
C TRP A 284 -10.26 -4.10 -4.29
N SER A 285 -10.71 -2.90 -3.91
CA SER A 285 -12.10 -2.46 -4.11
C SER A 285 -12.19 -0.95 -4.15
N SER A 286 -13.10 -0.44 -4.96
CA SER A 286 -13.57 0.95 -5.00
C SER A 286 -14.98 1.14 -4.43
N GLN A 287 -15.52 0.10 -3.81
CA GLN A 287 -16.88 0.04 -3.29
C GLN A 287 -16.89 -0.32 -1.80
N PHE A 288 -15.88 0.16 -1.07
CA PHE A 288 -15.75 -0.07 0.36
C PHE A 288 -16.49 0.99 1.15
N SER A 289 -17.18 0.61 2.23
CA SER A 289 -17.96 1.51 3.06
C SER A 289 -17.71 1.29 4.55
N PHE A 290 -17.86 2.35 5.34
CA PHE A 290 -17.75 2.28 6.80
C PHE A 290 -19.11 2.59 7.43
N PRO A 291 -19.58 1.78 8.39
CA PRO A 291 -20.79 2.12 9.15
C PRO A 291 -20.67 3.51 9.80
N GLY A 292 -21.62 4.40 9.49
CA GLY A 292 -21.68 5.75 10.04
C GLY A 292 -20.80 6.79 9.33
N ILE A 293 -20.15 6.44 8.22
CA ILE A 293 -19.42 7.39 7.37
C ILE A 293 -20.01 7.32 5.96
N SER A 294 -20.46 8.45 5.43
CA SER A 294 -21.05 8.52 4.10
C SER A 294 -19.99 8.35 3.01
N GLY A 295 -20.40 7.76 1.89
CA GLY A 295 -19.59 7.59 0.69
C GLY A 295 -18.88 6.25 0.60
N ASN A 296 -18.40 5.98 -0.61
CA ASN A 296 -17.58 4.82 -0.91
C ASN A 296 -16.11 5.23 -0.88
N PHE A 297 -15.26 4.27 -0.53
CA PHE A 297 -13.84 4.43 -0.39
C PHE A 297 -13.12 3.37 -1.20
N ASP A 298 -11.96 3.76 -1.71
CA ASP A 298 -10.99 2.85 -2.27
C ASP A 298 -10.18 2.22 -1.13
N ILE A 299 -10.08 0.89 -1.11
CA ILE A 299 -9.45 0.14 -0.01
C ILE A 299 -8.29 -0.73 -0.52
N ASN A 300 -7.22 -0.70 0.28
CA ASN A 300 -5.92 -1.17 -0.16
C ASN A 300 -5.24 -2.10 0.86
N ALA A 301 -4.52 -3.08 0.33
CA ALA A 301 -3.56 -3.88 1.08
C ALA A 301 -2.15 -3.31 0.89
N ASP A 302 -1.38 -3.13 1.97
CA ASP A 302 0.01 -2.65 1.93
C ASP A 302 0.98 -3.79 2.22
N TYR A 303 1.80 -4.17 1.23
CA TYR A 303 2.77 -5.27 1.35
C TYR A 303 4.18 -4.80 1.69
N THR A 304 4.40 -3.48 1.76
CA THR A 304 5.71 -2.87 2.03
C THR A 304 5.70 -1.97 3.26
N SER A 305 4.54 -1.81 3.90
CA SER A 305 4.32 -0.92 5.05
C SER A 305 4.67 0.54 4.75
N ILE A 306 4.63 0.92 3.47
CA ILE A 306 5.00 2.26 3.05
C ILE A 306 3.83 3.25 3.13
N PHE A 307 2.60 2.78 2.96
CA PHE A 307 1.39 3.61 2.97
C PHE A 307 0.68 3.60 4.31
N SER A 308 0.90 2.58 5.14
CA SER A 308 0.26 2.44 6.45
C SER A 308 1.24 2.57 7.62
N ASN A 309 0.77 3.07 8.76
CA ASN A 309 1.50 2.90 10.02
C ASN A 309 1.39 1.42 10.45
N PRO A 310 2.37 0.89 11.20
CA PRO A 310 2.18 -0.40 11.85
C PRO A 310 0.85 -0.38 12.62
N THR A 311 -0.01 -1.39 12.42
CA THR A 311 -1.28 -1.49 13.16
C THR A 311 -0.96 -1.34 14.65
N THR A 312 -1.72 -0.55 15.42
CA THR A 312 -1.52 -0.39 16.88
C THR A 312 -2.40 -1.32 17.71
N THR A 313 -3.35 -1.98 17.06
CA THR A 313 -4.19 -3.02 17.67
C THR A 313 -3.61 -4.38 17.27
N PRO A 314 -2.94 -5.09 18.20
CA PRO A 314 -2.48 -6.44 17.93
C PRO A 314 -3.68 -7.37 17.64
N PRO A 315 -3.48 -8.47 16.89
CA PRO A 315 -4.46 -9.55 16.81
C PRO A 315 -4.96 -9.98 18.20
N ALA A 316 -6.16 -10.56 18.27
CA ALA A 316 -6.71 -11.08 19.53
C ALA A 316 -5.70 -11.99 20.26
N ASP A 317 -5.64 -11.84 21.59
CA ASP A 317 -4.69 -12.53 22.47
C ASP A 317 -3.22 -12.36 22.04
N SER A 318 -2.84 -11.16 21.63
CA SER A 318 -1.45 -10.81 21.36
C SER A 318 -1.11 -9.40 21.81
N VAL A 319 0.19 -9.16 21.97
CA VAL A 319 0.81 -7.88 22.32
C VAL A 319 1.84 -7.54 21.26
N GLN A 320 1.95 -6.26 20.95
CA GLN A 320 2.87 -5.79 19.91
C GLN A 320 4.27 -5.71 20.46
N MET A 321 5.24 -6.23 19.70
CA MET A 321 6.64 -6.11 20.02
C MET A 321 7.27 -5.03 19.17
N TYR A 322 7.54 -3.89 19.78
CA TYR A 322 8.26 -2.78 19.17
C TYR A 322 9.72 -3.17 18.94
N ARG A 323 10.23 -2.88 17.74
CA ARG A 323 11.63 -3.05 17.36
C ARG A 323 12.27 -1.67 17.27
N LEU A 324 13.36 -1.46 17.99
CA LEU A 324 14.13 -0.23 17.96
C LEU A 324 15.57 -0.51 17.56
N TYR A 325 16.16 0.36 16.76
CA TYR A 325 17.56 0.26 16.34
C TYR A 325 18.38 1.40 16.94
N ASN A 326 19.52 1.06 17.54
CA ASN A 326 20.50 2.02 18.02
C ASN A 326 21.58 2.27 16.96
N PRO A 327 21.60 3.44 16.30
CA PRO A 327 22.60 3.73 15.27
C PRO A 327 24.03 3.85 15.80
N ASN A 328 24.23 4.01 17.11
CA ASN A 328 25.56 4.17 17.71
C ASN A 328 26.21 2.82 18.08
N SER A 329 25.41 1.84 18.53
CA SER A 329 25.90 0.53 18.94
C SER A 329 25.63 -0.58 17.90
N GLY A 330 24.65 -0.38 17.02
CA GLY A 330 24.15 -1.43 16.14
C GLY A 330 23.15 -2.38 16.80
N GLU A 331 22.79 -2.14 18.08
CA GLU A 331 21.85 -2.97 18.83
C GLU A 331 20.41 -2.81 18.33
N HIS A 332 19.68 -3.93 18.33
CA HIS A 332 18.23 -3.92 18.27
C HIS A 332 17.66 -4.20 19.66
N PHE A 333 16.66 -3.42 20.04
CA PHE A 333 15.94 -3.58 21.29
C PHE A 333 14.47 -3.92 21.01
N TYR A 334 13.94 -4.86 21.80
CA TYR A 334 12.59 -5.37 21.64
C TYR A 334 11.80 -5.23 22.92
N THR A 335 10.63 -4.60 22.84
CA THR A 335 9.77 -4.38 24.00
C THR A 335 8.29 -4.31 23.64
N GLN A 336 7.43 -4.77 24.54
CA GLN A 336 5.98 -4.49 24.51
C GLN A 336 5.63 -3.17 25.22
N ASN A 337 6.58 -2.59 25.97
CA ASN A 337 6.34 -1.42 26.80
C ASN A 337 6.53 -0.12 25.99
N VAL A 338 5.42 0.59 25.76
CA VAL A 338 5.40 1.87 25.04
C VAL A 338 6.24 2.95 25.73
N ALA A 339 6.26 2.98 27.07
CA ALA A 339 7.07 3.96 27.79
C ALA A 339 8.57 3.71 27.63
N GLU A 340 8.99 2.43 27.62
CA GLU A 340 10.37 2.03 27.36
C GLU A 340 10.78 2.42 25.93
N LYS A 341 9.92 2.12 24.95
CA LYS A 341 10.10 2.56 23.55
C LYS A 341 10.31 4.07 23.46
N ASN A 342 9.39 4.86 24.04
CA ASN A 342 9.44 6.32 23.95
C ASN A 342 10.66 6.91 24.68
N ASN A 343 11.13 6.28 25.76
CA ASN A 343 12.36 6.68 26.45
C ASN A 343 13.61 6.41 25.62
N LEU A 344 13.63 5.34 24.83
CA LEU A 344 14.75 5.04 23.94
C LEU A 344 14.76 5.97 22.71
N ILE A 345 13.58 6.27 22.15
CA ILE A 345 13.45 7.26 21.08
C ILE A 345 13.98 8.63 21.53
N SER A 346 13.65 9.08 22.74
CA SER A 346 14.18 10.35 23.26
C SER A 346 15.70 10.35 23.49
N LYS A 347 16.31 9.16 23.57
CA LYS A 347 17.77 8.93 23.63
C LYS A 347 18.41 8.71 22.25
N GLY A 348 17.67 8.93 21.17
CA GLY A 348 18.19 8.86 19.79
C GLY A 348 18.12 7.48 19.13
N TRP A 349 17.39 6.52 19.70
CA TRP A 349 17.09 5.26 19.02
C TRP A 349 16.06 5.48 17.92
N ARG A 350 16.17 4.71 16.83
CA ARG A 350 15.21 4.73 15.71
C ARG A 350 14.10 3.73 16.00
N ASP A 351 12.84 4.19 15.99
CA ASP A 351 11.67 3.31 15.99
C ASP A 351 11.55 2.65 14.61
N GLU A 352 11.66 1.32 14.57
CA GLU A 352 11.51 0.52 13.35
C GLU A 352 10.10 -0.12 13.24
N GLY A 353 9.19 0.24 14.15
CA GLY A 353 7.81 -0.22 14.17
C GLY A 353 7.63 -1.55 14.92
N ILE A 354 6.62 -2.32 14.51
CA ILE A 354 6.31 -3.62 15.12
C ILE A 354 7.17 -4.69 14.47
N GLY A 355 8.05 -5.33 15.25
CA GLY A 355 8.85 -6.46 14.80
C GLY A 355 8.05 -7.76 14.69
N TRP A 356 7.10 -7.99 15.60
CA TRP A 356 6.12 -9.08 15.57
C TRP A 356 5.00 -8.86 16.60
N ASN A 357 3.97 -9.71 16.59
CA ASN A 357 2.99 -9.81 17.68
C ASN A 357 3.32 -11.04 18.54
N ALA A 358 3.59 -10.85 19.83
CA ALA A 358 3.77 -11.95 20.78
C ALA A 358 2.39 -12.36 21.33
N PRO A 359 2.06 -13.65 21.50
CA PRO A 359 0.82 -14.02 22.17
C PRO A 359 0.79 -13.53 23.64
N THR A 360 -0.41 -13.35 24.19
CA THR A 360 -0.59 -13.00 25.62
C THR A 360 -0.30 -14.18 26.56
N SER A 361 -0.26 -15.41 26.05
CA SER A 361 0.05 -16.64 26.78
C SER A 361 1.00 -17.55 25.98
N GLY A 362 1.69 -18.47 26.67
CA GLY A 362 2.62 -19.40 26.04
C GLY A 362 3.92 -19.56 26.82
N ASN A 363 4.97 -19.99 26.13
CA ASN A 363 6.27 -20.21 26.78
C ASN A 363 6.98 -18.88 27.08
N PRO A 364 7.56 -18.69 28.26
CA PRO A 364 8.17 -17.41 28.62
C PRO A 364 9.46 -17.15 27.83
N VAL A 365 9.57 -15.97 27.23
CA VAL A 365 10.83 -15.46 26.68
C VAL A 365 11.51 -14.61 27.76
N TYR A 366 12.64 -15.08 28.26
CA TYR A 366 13.42 -14.42 29.31
C TYR A 366 14.23 -13.26 28.73
N ARG A 367 14.17 -12.10 29.39
CA ARG A 367 14.96 -10.91 29.05
C ARG A 367 16.14 -10.77 30.01
N LEU A 368 17.34 -10.59 29.47
CA LEU A 368 18.56 -10.34 30.22
C LEU A 368 19.26 -9.09 29.70
N TYR A 369 19.92 -8.38 30.61
CA TYR A 369 20.72 -7.20 30.32
C TYR A 369 22.17 -7.42 30.77
N ASN A 370 23.11 -7.09 29.90
CA ASN A 370 24.52 -7.09 30.22
C ASN A 370 25.00 -5.68 30.58
N PRO A 371 25.32 -5.41 31.86
CA PRO A 371 25.76 -4.09 32.27
C PRO A 371 27.14 -3.68 31.70
N ASN A 372 27.95 -4.64 31.24
CA ASN A 372 29.31 -4.37 30.77
C ASN A 372 29.37 -3.98 29.29
N ALA A 373 28.52 -4.57 28.45
CA ALA A 373 28.45 -4.26 27.02
C ALA A 373 27.26 -3.34 26.68
N GLY A 374 26.29 -3.21 27.59
CA GLY A 374 25.07 -2.46 27.35
C GLY A 374 24.11 -3.15 26.38
N ASP A 375 24.16 -4.48 26.26
CA ASP A 375 23.32 -5.25 25.33
C ASP A 375 22.24 -6.09 26.03
N HIS A 376 21.17 -6.37 25.30
CA HIS A 376 20.09 -7.26 25.75
C HIS A 376 20.13 -8.62 25.05
N HIS A 377 19.73 -9.66 25.79
CA HIS A 377 19.56 -11.01 25.28
C HIS A 377 18.17 -11.54 25.60
N TYR A 378 17.62 -12.31 24.67
CA TYR A 378 16.29 -12.90 24.76
C TYR A 378 16.35 -14.39 24.46
N THR A 379 15.77 -15.21 25.34
CA THR A 379 15.84 -16.68 25.18
C THR A 379 14.63 -17.39 25.77
N LEU A 380 14.23 -18.50 25.14
CA LEU A 380 13.30 -19.49 25.72
C LEU A 380 13.99 -20.44 26.71
N HIS A 381 15.31 -20.54 26.68
CA HIS A 381 16.04 -21.54 27.43
C HIS A 381 16.38 -21.05 28.84
N ALA A 382 15.73 -21.64 29.84
CA ALA A 382 16.03 -21.35 31.24
C ALA A 382 17.50 -21.58 31.60
N SER A 383 18.14 -22.61 31.04
CA SER A 383 19.56 -22.92 31.25
C SER A 383 20.50 -21.86 30.68
N GLU A 384 20.17 -21.27 29.53
CA GLU A 384 20.94 -20.16 28.94
C GLU A 384 20.81 -18.92 29.83
N LYS A 385 19.59 -18.60 30.26
CA LYS A 385 19.33 -17.51 31.22
C LYS A 385 20.10 -17.73 32.53
N ASP A 386 20.06 -18.93 33.11
CA ASP A 386 20.76 -19.25 34.38
C ASP A 386 22.29 -19.14 34.22
N HIS A 387 22.83 -19.58 33.08
CA HIS A 387 24.25 -19.43 32.77
C HIS A 387 24.66 -17.96 32.64
N LEU A 388 23.90 -17.15 31.88
CA LEU A 388 24.16 -15.73 31.69
C LEU A 388 24.13 -14.95 33.02
N VAL A 389 23.15 -15.25 33.89
CA VAL A 389 23.10 -14.69 35.24
C VAL A 389 24.35 -15.03 36.04
N LYS A 390 24.81 -16.29 35.98
CA LYS A 390 26.03 -16.72 36.67
C LYS A 390 27.28 -15.98 36.20
N VAL A 391 27.34 -15.57 34.93
CA VAL A 391 28.47 -14.80 34.37
C VAL A 391 28.26 -13.29 34.41
N GLY A 392 27.29 -12.81 35.19
CA GLY A 392 27.14 -11.40 35.55
C GLY A 392 26.08 -10.61 34.77
N TRP A 393 25.26 -11.28 33.96
CA TRP A 393 24.11 -10.64 33.33
C TRP A 393 22.98 -10.45 34.35
N ARG A 394 22.23 -9.36 34.22
CA ARG A 394 21.05 -9.10 35.02
C ARG A 394 19.82 -9.73 34.36
N TYR A 395 19.16 -10.63 35.07
CA TYR A 395 17.84 -11.11 34.65
C TYR A 395 16.77 -10.05 34.93
N GLU A 396 15.99 -9.69 33.91
CA GLU A 396 14.99 -8.61 33.99
C GLU A 396 13.55 -9.13 33.97
N GLY A 397 13.36 -10.46 34.03
CA GLY A 397 12.05 -11.08 34.03
C GLY A 397 11.67 -11.67 32.67
N VAL A 398 10.39 -12.02 32.55
CA VAL A 398 9.79 -12.48 31.30
C VAL A 398 9.43 -11.24 30.47
N GLY A 399 10.01 -11.13 29.28
CA GLY A 399 9.76 -10.01 28.38
C GLY A 399 8.41 -10.14 27.68
N TRP A 400 8.07 -11.33 27.19
CA TRP A 400 6.81 -11.68 26.51
C TRP A 400 6.65 -13.21 26.45
N SER A 401 5.53 -13.68 25.90
CA SER A 401 5.27 -15.10 25.67
C SER A 401 5.52 -15.51 24.21
N SER A 402 5.92 -16.75 24.00
CA SER A 402 6.09 -17.39 22.69
C SER A 402 4.91 -18.30 22.37
N GLY A 403 4.50 -18.31 21.11
CA GLY A 403 3.44 -19.15 20.55
C GLY A 403 2.96 -18.61 19.20
N GLY A 404 2.02 -19.28 18.55
CA GLY A 404 1.57 -18.95 17.20
C GLY A 404 2.32 -19.76 16.12
N ALA A 405 2.17 -19.37 14.85
CA ALA A 405 2.65 -20.11 13.70
C ALA A 405 3.95 -19.56 13.10
N ASN A 406 4.33 -18.32 13.44
CA ASN A 406 5.44 -17.64 12.79
C ASN A 406 6.76 -17.94 13.49
N MET A 407 7.76 -18.40 12.74
CA MET A 407 9.08 -18.72 13.27
C MET A 407 9.95 -17.47 13.35
N LEU A 408 10.51 -17.20 14.53
CA LEU A 408 11.41 -16.08 14.74
C LEU A 408 12.86 -16.57 14.83
N HIS A 409 13.72 -16.05 13.98
CA HIS A 409 15.09 -16.48 13.77
C HIS A 409 16.05 -15.71 14.69
N ARG A 410 16.98 -16.41 15.34
CA ARG A 410 18.10 -15.82 16.09
C ARG A 410 19.37 -15.83 15.27
N LEU A 411 20.06 -14.69 15.20
CA LEU A 411 21.38 -14.56 14.61
C LEU A 411 22.35 -13.93 15.60
N TYR A 412 23.61 -14.35 15.54
CA TYR A 412 24.71 -13.83 16.35
C TYR A 412 25.79 -13.18 15.47
N ASN A 413 26.22 -11.98 15.83
CA ASN A 413 27.33 -11.27 15.21
C ASN A 413 28.60 -11.44 16.04
N PRO A 414 29.56 -12.29 15.62
CA PRO A 414 30.81 -12.49 16.36
C PRO A 414 31.74 -11.27 16.38
N ASN A 415 31.46 -10.25 15.55
CA ASN A 415 32.28 -9.05 15.43
C ASN A 415 31.67 -7.84 16.16
N ALA A 416 30.51 -8.00 16.79
CA ALA A 416 29.83 -6.92 17.50
C ALA A 416 30.45 -6.67 18.87
N LYS A 417 30.66 -5.39 19.20
CA LYS A 417 31.05 -4.97 20.57
C LYS A 417 29.85 -4.94 21.53
N ALA A 418 28.67 -4.63 21.01
CA ALA A 418 27.38 -4.63 21.67
C ALA A 418 26.30 -4.93 20.61
N GLY A 419 25.11 -5.39 21.02
CA GLY A 419 24.04 -5.73 20.08
C GLY A 419 24.36 -6.97 19.26
N ALA A 420 25.00 -7.97 19.87
CA ALA A 420 25.50 -9.12 19.16
C ALA A 420 24.40 -10.08 18.68
N HIS A 421 23.15 -9.94 19.13
CA HIS A 421 22.04 -10.79 18.71
C HIS A 421 20.98 -10.02 17.93
N HIS A 422 20.46 -10.64 16.87
CA HIS A 422 19.36 -10.14 16.04
C HIS A 422 18.23 -11.15 15.98
N TYR A 423 17.00 -10.65 16.01
CA TYR A 423 15.79 -11.44 16.06
C TYR A 423 14.81 -10.99 14.98
N THR A 424 14.40 -11.91 14.10
CA THR A 424 13.58 -11.54 12.93
C THR A 424 12.64 -12.64 12.44
N LEU A 425 11.45 -12.24 12.01
CA LEU A 425 10.54 -13.08 11.21
C LEU A 425 10.93 -13.10 9.73
N ASN A 426 11.76 -12.15 9.29
CA ASN A 426 12.08 -11.97 7.88
C ASN A 426 13.24 -12.89 7.47
N SER A 427 12.91 -13.95 6.73
CA SER A 427 13.92 -14.87 6.19
C SER A 427 14.93 -14.20 5.26
N TYR A 428 14.54 -13.16 4.52
CA TYR A 428 15.45 -12.40 3.66
C TYR A 428 16.45 -11.57 4.49
N GLU A 429 16.00 -10.94 5.59
CA GLU A 429 16.89 -10.21 6.51
C GLU A 429 17.90 -11.18 7.14
N LYS A 430 17.44 -12.35 7.60
CA LYS A 430 18.29 -13.44 8.10
C LYS A 430 19.33 -13.88 7.05
N ASP A 431 18.90 -14.18 5.83
CA ASP A 431 19.81 -14.63 4.76
C ASP A 431 20.82 -13.54 4.38
N ASN A 432 20.41 -12.27 4.40
CA ASN A 432 21.29 -11.15 4.12
C ASN A 432 22.33 -10.97 5.23
N LEU A 433 21.95 -11.04 6.50
CA LEU A 433 22.89 -10.94 7.63
C LEU A 433 23.90 -12.09 7.62
N VAL A 434 23.48 -13.32 7.30
CA VAL A 434 24.38 -14.47 7.15
C VAL A 434 25.42 -14.23 6.06
N LYS A 435 25.02 -13.69 4.90
CA LYS A 435 25.97 -13.29 3.83
C LYS A 435 27.00 -12.26 4.31
N HIS A 436 26.64 -11.43 5.29
CA HIS A 436 27.50 -10.40 5.89
C HIS A 436 28.22 -10.90 7.16
N GLY A 437 28.36 -12.21 7.35
CA GLY A 437 29.20 -12.80 8.39
C GLY A 437 28.51 -13.03 9.74
N TRP A 438 27.20 -12.83 9.84
CA TRP A 438 26.42 -13.25 11.00
C TRP A 438 26.26 -14.78 11.01
N ARG A 439 26.20 -15.36 12.21
CA ARG A 439 25.92 -16.78 12.43
C ARG A 439 24.44 -16.95 12.68
N TYR A 440 23.78 -17.79 11.88
CA TYR A 440 22.41 -18.21 12.16
C TYR A 440 22.41 -19.25 13.28
N GLU A 441 21.70 -18.97 14.37
CA GLU A 441 21.66 -19.84 15.56
C GLU A 441 20.39 -20.69 15.64
N GLY A 442 19.48 -20.56 14.66
CA GLY A 442 18.26 -21.35 14.59
C GLY A 442 17.00 -20.59 15.00
N LEU A 443 15.97 -21.37 15.33
CA LEU A 443 14.71 -20.87 15.85
C LEU A 443 14.91 -20.32 17.26
N ALA A 444 14.58 -19.05 17.46
CA ALA A 444 14.55 -18.42 18.78
C ALA A 444 13.27 -18.80 19.53
N TRP A 445 12.12 -18.55 18.90
CA TRP A 445 10.77 -18.81 19.42
C TRP A 445 9.70 -18.63 18.34
N TYR A 446 8.42 -18.79 18.70
CA TYR A 446 7.26 -18.56 17.82
C TYR A 446 6.51 -17.27 18.16
N ALA A 447 5.95 -16.62 17.14
CA ALA A 447 5.11 -15.42 17.23
C ALA A 447 3.76 -15.60 16.49
N LYS A 448 2.83 -14.67 16.75
CA LYS A 448 1.52 -14.60 16.09
C LYS A 448 1.54 -13.81 14.79
#